data_AF-A0A2A6CPV2-F1
#
_entry.id   AF-A0A2A6CPV2-F1
#
_cell.length_a   1.000
_cell.length_b   1.000
_cell.length_c   1.000
_cell.angle_alpha   90.00
_cell.angle_beta   90.00
_cell.angle_gamma   90.00
#
_symmetry.space_group_name_H-M   'P 1'
#
loop_
_entity.id
_entity.type
_entity.pdbx_description
1 polymer ?
#
loop_
_entity_poly.entity_id
_entity_poly.type
_entity_poly.pdbx_seq_one_letter_code
_entity_poly.pdbx_strand_id
1 'polypeptide(L)'
;MSSIWIDVARILVPIEGLAGMVLNILAVVVDGKVVATFYGPLMFHFPEWINNAICVAFATQVHTMWQILPAPSILQWLALSKSRYSNHMRMVLAYSIPIVFQALAWFMVPCLLPSDEFRHELAVSAKRFLGTNLSDFHLFGVRIKDENHVDCFDVAIFDVIPSFIVCYTVFVIGAFKVHNNFEISFKVEVSQIRSKLVSLGASISQRAKQMQLRFFLTQIAQVLLPLILTSVPLGAFSVTALIGQELRSFPFLIAIMMWPMPMLTALIYLGFVRKTAIKRRAQKQSKIAQMLMSLINTFLLHPLPLYILLQRSSTMTVNIRRGYVAMHCAFIAYELILFFLVRIYILLPYSGLYCEGPLCRMGLPNSVLLAIMSFSIVIVQPPFAYLIMQMHQMFMSEDSPFKLSTRHSISLLKHGIRTQIAMACVQIPLLSSNIVGFVIFGQQPDDAEELMRLYLFYITLIVNFSVLLFFILHTMITLKKSRLIAKSAQTQHLMQKLFEVFYWQLQGSLLNHVIPLTSVMIFMIVDTSNFPDAVLATMKLLLLVLFTLNSTQFCAIFIFMNATHLQILIDVMQAIRRFVTNSKVAPAGRSRTSKRQFSISMT
;
A
#
# COMPACT_ATOMS: atom_id res chain seq x y z
N MET A 1 -12.07 23.01 -6.14
CA MET A 1 -11.03 23.96 -5.70
C MET A 1 -10.16 24.27 -6.90
N SER A 2 -10.07 25.54 -7.29
CA SER A 2 -9.30 26.00 -8.45
C SER A 2 -7.79 25.90 -8.19
N SER A 3 -6.99 25.79 -9.27
CA SER A 3 -5.53 25.65 -9.24
C SER A 3 -4.81 26.78 -8.48
N ILE A 4 -5.36 28.00 -8.53
CA ILE A 4 -4.83 29.21 -7.89
C ILE A 4 -4.48 29.02 -6.41
N TRP A 5 -5.26 28.25 -5.65
CA TRP A 5 -5.04 28.12 -4.21
C TRP A 5 -3.93 27.15 -3.85
N ILE A 6 -3.67 26.15 -4.71
CA ILE A 6 -2.50 25.29 -4.59
C ILE A 6 -1.24 26.10 -4.88
N ASP A 7 -1.32 27.09 -5.78
CA ASP A 7 -0.20 27.96 -6.13
C ASP A 7 0.07 29.02 -5.04
N VAL A 8 -0.95 29.54 -4.37
CA VAL A 8 -0.80 30.40 -3.17
C VAL A 8 -0.14 29.64 -2.01
N ALA A 9 -0.59 28.41 -1.73
CA ALA A 9 0.02 27.59 -0.68
C ALA A 9 1.48 27.19 -1.00
N ARG A 10 1.81 27.02 -2.29
CA ARG A 10 3.19 26.76 -2.74
C ARG A 10 4.13 27.96 -2.58
N ILE A 11 3.61 29.18 -2.49
CA ILE A 11 4.40 30.41 -2.32
C ILE A 11 4.55 30.76 -0.84
N LEU A 12 3.49 30.64 -0.04
CA LEU A 12 3.51 30.98 1.38
C LEU A 12 4.41 30.05 2.21
N VAL A 13 4.35 28.73 1.96
CA VAL A 13 5.10 27.74 2.75
C VAL A 13 6.63 27.90 2.64
N PRO A 14 7.23 28.17 1.46
CA PRO A 14 8.65 28.47 1.36
C PRO A 14 9.04 29.81 1.99
N ILE A 15 8.17 30.83 1.93
CA ILE A 15 8.45 32.16 2.53
C ILE A 15 8.47 32.05 4.06
N GLU A 16 7.55 31.29 4.65
CA GLU A 16 7.53 30.97 6.08
C GLU A 16 8.78 30.18 6.49
N GLY A 17 9.20 29.20 5.68
CA GLY A 17 10.44 28.46 5.88
C GLY A 17 11.68 29.35 5.77
N LEU A 18 11.71 30.30 4.82
CA LEU A 18 12.82 31.23 4.63
C LEU A 18 12.93 32.21 5.80
N ALA A 19 11.80 32.72 6.31
CA ALA A 19 11.78 33.60 7.48
C ALA A 19 12.30 32.90 8.74
N GLY A 20 11.93 31.63 8.96
CA GLY A 20 12.49 30.81 10.04
C GLY A 20 13.96 30.41 9.85
N MET A 21 14.45 30.33 8.60
CA MET A 21 15.86 30.05 8.31
C MET A 21 16.76 31.29 8.41
N VAL A 22 16.22 32.49 8.15
CA VAL A 22 16.95 33.76 8.24
C VAL A 22 17.00 34.29 9.68
N LEU A 23 16.00 33.98 10.50
CA LEU A 23 15.93 34.35 11.92
C LEU A 23 15.95 33.08 12.79
N ASN A 24 17.16 32.65 13.17
CA ASN A 24 17.30 31.62 14.19
C ASN A 24 17.02 32.25 15.55
N ILE A 25 15.89 31.91 16.15
CA ILE A 25 15.59 32.25 17.54
C ILE A 25 15.88 31.06 18.42
N LEU A 26 16.74 31.27 19.41
CA LEU A 26 16.88 30.37 20.54
C LEU A 26 16.23 31.02 21.75
N ALA A 27 15.12 30.45 22.20
CA ALA A 27 14.52 30.83 23.48
C ALA A 27 15.20 30.02 24.60
N VAL A 28 15.78 30.72 25.57
CA VAL A 28 16.46 30.16 26.74
C VAL A 28 15.83 30.73 28.00
N VAL A 29 15.69 29.91 29.03
CA VAL A 29 15.30 30.36 30.37
C VAL A 29 16.53 30.37 31.25
N VAL A 30 16.95 31.56 31.67
CA VAL A 30 18.12 31.77 32.52
C VAL A 30 17.79 32.80 33.60
N ASP A 31 18.16 32.51 34.85
CA ASP A 31 17.96 33.40 35.99
C ASP A 31 16.51 33.93 36.15
N GLY A 32 15.51 33.08 35.88
CA GLY A 32 14.08 33.47 35.95
C GLY A 32 13.59 34.36 34.80
N LYS A 33 14.36 34.47 33.72
CA LYS A 33 14.06 35.28 32.52
C LYS A 33 13.93 34.39 31.30
N VAL A 34 12.96 34.67 30.44
CA VAL A 34 12.89 34.08 29.10
C VAL A 34 13.65 34.99 28.16
N VAL A 35 14.73 34.48 27.56
CA VAL A 35 15.65 35.19 26.68
C VAL A 35 15.53 34.60 25.28
N ALA A 36 15.04 35.38 24.33
CA ALA A 36 15.06 35.07 22.91
C ALA A 36 16.31 35.69 22.29
N THR A 37 17.26 34.86 21.86
CA THR A 37 18.44 35.33 21.13
C THR A 37 18.19 35.24 19.62
N PHE A 38 18.38 36.36 18.93
CA PHE A 38 18.26 36.45 17.48
C PHE A 38 19.65 36.46 16.86
N TYR A 39 19.94 35.44 16.06
CA TYR A 39 21.18 35.35 15.31
C TYR A 39 20.97 35.80 13.86
N GLY A 40 21.84 36.68 13.38
CA GLY A 40 21.86 37.07 11.97
C GLY A 40 22.66 38.35 11.71
N PRO A 41 23.57 38.37 10.71
CA PRO A 41 24.41 39.54 10.43
C PRO A 41 23.61 40.78 10.02
N LEU A 42 22.40 40.59 9.46
CA LEU A 42 21.54 41.69 9.01
C LEU A 42 20.96 42.53 10.17
N MET A 43 20.72 41.93 11.33
CA MET A 43 20.14 42.64 12.47
C MET A 43 21.07 43.75 12.99
N PHE A 44 22.39 43.56 12.89
CA PHE A 44 23.39 44.56 13.27
C PHE A 44 23.43 45.78 12.36
N HIS A 45 22.92 45.66 11.13
CA HIS A 45 22.88 46.75 10.17
C HIS A 45 21.60 47.57 10.25
N PHE A 46 20.58 47.10 10.96
CA PHE A 46 19.34 47.82 11.13
C PHE A 46 19.36 48.72 12.39
N PRO A 47 18.76 49.91 12.30
CA PRO A 47 18.51 50.72 13.49
C PRO A 47 17.61 49.98 14.48
N GLU A 48 17.78 50.28 15.75
CA GLU A 48 17.15 49.53 16.85
C GLU A 48 15.62 49.45 16.75
N TRP A 49 14.96 50.53 16.32
CA TRP A 49 13.50 50.53 16.15
C TRP A 49 13.04 49.54 15.06
N ILE A 50 13.84 49.31 14.01
CA ILE A 50 13.56 48.29 12.99
C ILE A 50 13.75 46.90 13.59
N ASN A 51 14.82 46.67 14.37
CA ASN A 51 15.04 45.40 15.06
C ASN A 51 13.90 45.07 16.04
N ASN A 52 13.43 46.07 16.80
CA ASN A 52 12.28 45.94 17.69
C ASN A 52 11.00 45.61 16.90
N ALA A 53 10.75 46.30 15.78
CA ALA A 53 9.61 46.04 14.91
C ALA A 53 9.65 44.63 14.29
N ILE A 54 10.83 44.16 13.86
CA ILE A 54 11.04 42.80 13.34
C ILE A 54 10.77 41.78 14.44
N CYS A 55 11.27 42.01 15.66
CA CYS A 55 11.03 41.12 16.79
C CYS A 55 9.54 41.04 17.13
N VAL A 56 8.85 42.18 17.22
CA VAL A 56 7.40 42.22 17.48
C VAL A 56 6.64 41.50 16.36
N ALA A 57 6.98 41.78 15.10
CA ALA A 57 6.37 41.11 13.95
C ALA A 57 6.56 39.59 14.01
N PHE A 58 7.77 39.15 14.36
CA PHE A 58 8.09 37.73 14.47
C PHE A 58 7.33 37.07 15.62
N ALA A 59 7.39 37.63 16.83
CA ALA A 59 6.71 37.08 18.00
C ALA A 59 5.19 37.04 17.79
N THR A 60 4.64 38.10 17.18
CA THR A 60 3.24 38.15 16.77
C THR A 60 2.92 37.07 15.74
N GLN A 61 3.77 36.88 14.72
CA GLN A 61 3.60 35.84 13.70
C GLN A 61 3.64 34.42 14.28
N VAL A 62 4.58 34.14 15.19
CA VAL A 62 4.64 32.84 15.88
C VAL A 62 3.36 32.62 16.64
N HIS A 63 2.86 33.63 17.36
CA HIS A 63 1.59 33.56 18.06
C HIS A 63 0.40 33.28 17.11
N THR A 64 0.32 33.98 15.97
CA THR A 64 -0.75 33.78 14.97
C THR A 64 -0.74 32.40 14.36
N MET A 65 0.45 31.85 14.10
CA MET A 65 0.60 30.58 13.40
C MET A 65 -0.26 29.51 14.08
N TRP A 66 -0.27 29.50 15.42
CA TRP A 66 -1.04 28.56 16.22
C TRP A 66 -2.55 28.83 16.25
N GLN A 67 -2.94 30.10 16.17
CA GLN A 67 -4.35 30.52 16.12
C GLN A 67 -4.97 30.26 14.75
N ILE A 68 -4.18 30.31 13.67
CA ILE A 68 -4.65 30.09 12.29
C ILE A 68 -4.84 28.59 12.00
N LEU A 69 -4.16 27.68 12.70
CA LEU A 69 -4.23 26.23 12.46
C LEU A 69 -5.66 25.65 12.34
N PRO A 70 -6.65 26.05 13.16
CA PRO A 70 -8.02 25.55 13.04
C PRO A 70 -8.80 26.16 11.86
N ALA A 71 -8.40 27.31 11.33
CA ALA A 71 -9.15 28.06 10.32
C ALA A 71 -9.36 27.30 8.99
N PRO A 72 -8.37 26.60 8.40
CA PRO A 72 -8.60 25.74 7.23
C PRO A 72 -9.68 24.67 7.45
N SER A 73 -9.69 24.06 8.64
CA SER A 73 -10.67 23.03 9.01
C SER A 73 -12.07 23.63 9.19
N ILE A 74 -12.17 24.81 9.81
CA ILE A 74 -13.43 25.57 9.92
C ILE A 74 -13.95 25.98 8.54
N LEU A 75 -13.09 26.51 7.66
CA LEU A 75 -13.44 26.89 6.29
C LEU A 75 -14.02 25.71 5.52
N GLN A 76 -13.39 24.55 5.66
CA GLN A 76 -13.84 23.35 5.01
C GLN A 76 -15.16 22.83 5.58
N TRP A 77 -15.32 22.84 6.91
CA TRP A 77 -16.59 22.54 7.54
C TRP A 77 -17.70 23.47 7.04
N LEU A 78 -17.45 24.78 6.94
CA LEU A 78 -18.39 25.75 6.37
C LEU A 78 -18.72 25.44 4.90
N ALA A 79 -17.73 25.01 4.11
CA ALA A 79 -17.95 24.62 2.72
C ALA A 79 -18.87 23.41 2.57
N LEU A 80 -18.84 22.48 3.52
CA LEU A 80 -19.68 21.28 3.51
C LEU A 80 -21.06 21.51 4.16
N SER A 81 -21.12 22.30 5.24
CA SER A 81 -22.32 22.44 6.07
C SER A 81 -23.22 23.64 5.69
N LYS A 82 -22.62 24.67 5.06
CA LYS A 82 -23.25 25.95 4.69
C LYS A 82 -23.04 26.24 3.20
N SER A 83 -23.55 25.36 2.34
CA SER A 83 -23.46 25.49 0.87
C SER A 83 -24.03 26.79 0.31
N ARG A 84 -24.96 27.45 1.02
CA ARG A 84 -25.55 28.75 0.65
C ARG A 84 -24.62 29.94 0.85
N TYR A 85 -23.60 29.82 1.70
CA TYR A 85 -22.65 30.92 1.90
C TYR A 85 -21.71 31.04 0.70
N SER A 86 -21.40 32.26 0.27
CA SER A 86 -20.37 32.49 -0.74
C SER A 86 -19.00 32.05 -0.21
N ASN A 87 -18.07 31.71 -1.11
CA ASN A 87 -16.71 31.31 -0.71
C ASN A 87 -16.01 32.41 0.12
N HIS A 88 -16.23 33.68 -0.22
CA HIS A 88 -15.72 34.83 0.53
C HIS A 88 -16.27 34.85 1.97
N MET A 89 -17.58 34.68 2.14
CA MET A 89 -18.20 34.66 3.46
C MET A 89 -17.66 33.51 4.33
N ARG A 90 -17.44 32.33 3.74
CA ARG A 90 -16.86 31.19 4.46
C ARG A 90 -15.43 31.46 4.91
N MET A 91 -14.63 32.12 4.06
CA MET A 91 -13.27 32.53 4.42
C MET A 91 -13.27 33.56 5.55
N VAL A 92 -14.09 34.61 5.43
CA VAL A 92 -14.21 35.64 6.47
C VAL A 92 -14.59 35.00 7.80
N LEU A 93 -15.59 34.11 7.82
CA LEU A 93 -15.99 33.43 9.04
C LEU A 93 -14.89 32.53 9.62
N ALA A 94 -14.18 31.78 8.78
CA ALA A 94 -13.13 30.87 9.23
C ALA A 94 -11.88 31.58 9.77
N TYR A 95 -11.53 32.74 9.21
CA TYR A 95 -10.30 33.47 9.56
C TYR A 95 -10.52 34.70 10.43
N SER A 96 -11.76 35.17 10.61
CA SER A 96 -12.07 36.37 11.40
C SER A 96 -11.52 36.30 12.83
N ILE A 97 -11.72 35.16 13.51
CA ILE A 97 -11.29 34.99 14.91
C ILE A 97 -9.75 35.02 15.03
N PRO A 98 -8.97 34.24 14.26
CA PRO A 98 -7.51 34.37 14.25
C PRO A 98 -7.03 35.77 13.85
N ILE A 99 -7.70 36.47 12.92
CA ILE A 99 -7.32 37.82 12.52
C ILE A 99 -7.53 38.83 13.66
N VAL A 100 -8.62 38.70 14.42
CA VAL A 100 -8.87 39.56 15.59
C VAL A 100 -7.80 39.33 16.65
N PHE A 101 -7.50 38.08 16.98
CA PHE A 101 -6.42 37.77 17.94
C PHE A 101 -5.04 38.17 17.42
N GLN A 102 -4.82 38.11 16.11
CA GLN A 102 -3.59 38.64 15.51
C GLN A 102 -3.47 40.13 15.75
N ALA A 103 -4.53 40.89 15.50
CA ALA A 103 -4.54 42.32 15.74
C ALA A 103 -4.29 42.63 17.23
N LEU A 104 -4.90 41.87 18.14
CA LEU A 104 -4.65 42.00 19.59
C LEU A 104 -3.19 41.69 19.96
N ALA A 105 -2.61 40.65 19.38
CA ALA A 105 -1.22 40.30 19.60
C ALA A 105 -0.26 41.42 19.17
N TRP A 106 -0.55 42.12 18.07
CA TRP A 106 0.23 43.30 17.64
C TRP A 106 0.20 44.45 18.66
N PHE A 107 -0.84 44.55 19.49
CA PHE A 107 -0.91 45.52 20.59
C PHE A 107 -0.21 45.03 21.86
N MET A 108 -0.27 43.73 22.15
CA MET A 108 0.26 43.14 23.39
C MET A 108 1.76 42.80 23.32
N VAL A 109 2.24 42.29 22.19
CA VAL A 109 3.63 41.85 22.00
C VAL A 109 4.67 42.97 22.14
N PRO A 110 4.42 44.24 21.74
CA PRO A 110 5.33 45.34 22.04
C PRO A 110 5.64 45.53 23.53
N CYS A 111 4.72 45.14 24.44
CA CYS A 111 4.95 45.17 25.88
C CYS A 111 6.06 44.19 26.32
N LEU A 112 6.44 43.24 25.47
CA LEU A 112 7.54 42.30 25.70
C LEU A 112 8.91 42.86 25.30
N LEU A 113 8.97 44.08 24.76
CA LEU A 113 10.24 44.71 24.47
C LEU A 113 10.92 45.11 25.80
N PRO A 114 12.12 44.57 26.09
CA PRO A 114 12.79 44.87 27.35
C PRO A 114 13.24 46.34 27.38
N SER A 115 13.09 47.00 28.53
CA SER A 115 13.68 48.31 28.82
C SER A 115 15.21 48.25 28.72
N ASP A 116 15.87 49.40 28.55
CA ASP A 116 17.34 49.45 28.40
C ASP A 116 18.09 48.85 29.60
N GLU A 117 17.58 49.08 30.81
CA GLU A 117 18.10 48.48 32.03
C GLU A 117 17.94 46.95 32.01
N PHE A 118 16.75 46.47 31.64
CA PHE A 118 16.49 45.03 31.58
C PHE A 118 17.27 44.35 30.44
N ARG A 119 17.53 45.04 29.32
CA ARG A 119 18.41 44.55 28.25
C ARG A 119 19.82 44.32 28.74
N HIS A 120 20.35 45.21 29.58
CA HIS A 120 21.67 45.01 30.17
C HIS A 120 21.69 43.77 31.07
N GLU A 121 20.65 43.56 31.88
CA GLU A 121 20.53 42.35 32.68
C GLU A 121 20.42 41.08 31.83
N LEU A 122 19.61 41.09 30.77
CA LEU A 122 19.46 39.99 29.82
C LEU A 122 20.81 39.67 29.17
N ALA A 123 21.59 40.70 28.83
CA ALA A 123 22.92 40.58 28.26
C ALA A 123 23.91 39.89 29.19
N VAL A 124 23.90 40.22 30.48
CA VAL A 124 24.74 39.55 31.47
C VAL A 124 24.34 38.07 31.63
N SER A 125 23.04 37.78 31.76
CA SER A 125 22.56 36.39 31.89
C SER A 125 22.84 35.57 30.63
N ALA A 126 22.61 36.14 29.44
CA ALA A 126 22.89 35.48 28.16
C ALA A 126 24.38 35.22 27.96
N LYS A 127 25.26 36.19 28.25
CA LYS A 127 26.72 36.01 28.16
C LYS A 127 27.22 34.91 29.09
N ARG A 128 26.67 34.84 30.31
CA ARG A 128 27.00 33.77 31.27
C ARG A 128 26.59 32.40 30.76
N PHE A 129 25.42 32.29 30.15
CA PHE A 129 24.87 31.02 29.67
C PHE A 129 25.50 30.55 28.35
N LEU A 130 25.61 31.44 27.36
CA LEU A 130 26.05 31.10 26.00
C LEU A 130 27.58 31.15 25.83
N GLY A 131 28.31 31.86 26.69
CA GLY A 131 29.76 32.04 26.57
C GLY A 131 30.20 32.86 25.35
N THR A 132 29.28 33.55 24.68
CA THR A 132 29.51 34.34 23.47
C THR A 132 29.50 35.84 23.74
N ASN A 133 30.05 36.64 22.82
CA ASN A 133 30.05 38.10 22.93
C ASN A 133 28.71 38.67 22.44
N LEU A 134 28.26 39.77 23.06
CA LEU A 134 27.00 40.45 22.71
C LEU A 134 27.00 41.06 21.30
N SER A 135 28.16 41.14 20.66
CA SER A 135 28.30 41.53 19.25
C SER A 135 27.74 40.50 18.27
N ASP A 136 27.44 39.29 18.74
CA ASP A 136 27.16 38.15 17.86
C ASP A 136 25.66 37.82 17.79
N PHE A 137 24.84 38.41 18.67
CA PHE A 137 23.38 38.25 18.67
C PHE A 137 22.63 39.46 19.26
N HIS A 138 21.37 39.63 18.87
CA HIS A 138 20.45 40.56 19.53
C HIS A 138 19.63 39.83 20.60
N LEU A 139 19.38 40.51 21.71
CA LEU A 139 18.66 39.97 22.85
C LEU A 139 17.29 40.62 22.99
N PHE A 140 16.28 39.76 23.06
CA PHE A 140 14.94 40.10 23.49
C PHE A 140 14.56 39.17 24.62
N GLY A 141 13.66 39.59 25.49
CA GLY A 141 13.28 38.75 26.60
C GLY A 141 12.34 39.42 27.57
N VAL A 142 11.75 38.58 28.42
CA VAL A 142 10.73 38.95 29.39
C VAL A 142 11.07 38.27 30.71
N ARG A 143 10.72 38.88 31.84
CA ARG A 143 10.79 38.18 33.13
C ARG A 143 9.69 37.12 33.15
N ILE A 144 9.96 35.96 33.77
CA ILE A 144 8.91 34.93 33.93
C ILE A 144 7.83 35.44 34.89
N LYS A 145 8.25 36.13 35.94
CA LYS A 145 7.37 36.78 36.92
C LYS A 145 7.93 38.16 37.29
N ASP A 146 7.14 39.21 37.16
CA ASP A 146 7.48 40.57 37.60
C ASP A 146 6.21 41.24 38.16
N GLU A 147 6.25 41.67 39.41
CA GLU A 147 5.08 42.30 40.05
C GLU A 147 4.83 43.72 39.53
N ASN A 148 5.84 44.35 38.91
CA ASN A 148 5.79 45.76 38.52
C ASN A 148 5.63 45.98 37.02
N HIS A 149 5.82 44.94 36.19
CA HIS A 149 5.76 45.02 34.73
C HIS A 149 5.03 43.82 34.16
N VAL A 150 4.53 43.96 32.92
CA VAL A 150 3.93 42.84 32.18
C VAL A 150 4.96 41.74 32.02
N ASP A 151 4.69 40.58 32.60
CA ASP A 151 5.58 39.42 32.55
C ASP A 151 5.14 38.37 31.52
N CYS A 152 5.92 37.30 31.39
CA CYS A 152 5.60 36.19 30.48
C CYS A 152 4.26 35.52 30.82
N PHE A 153 3.94 35.47 32.11
CA PHE A 153 2.75 34.80 32.62
C PHE A 153 1.50 35.62 32.33
N ASP A 154 1.58 36.95 32.43
CA ASP A 154 0.51 37.86 32.02
C ASP A 154 0.18 37.68 30.53
N VAL A 155 1.18 37.67 29.66
CA VAL A 155 0.95 37.43 28.22
C VAL A 155 0.36 36.05 27.97
N ALA A 156 0.84 35.02 28.69
CA ALA A 156 0.29 33.68 28.57
C ALA A 156 -1.20 33.62 29.00
N ILE A 157 -1.56 34.24 30.13
CA ILE A 157 -2.91 34.19 30.70
C ILE A 157 -3.89 35.09 29.97
N PHE A 158 -3.49 36.30 29.60
CA PHE A 158 -4.41 37.29 29.04
C PHE A 158 -4.49 37.26 27.51
N ASP A 159 -3.49 36.71 26.82
CA ASP A 159 -3.47 36.66 25.36
C ASP A 159 -3.39 35.23 24.79
N VAL A 160 -2.33 34.48 25.12
CA VAL A 160 -2.06 33.18 24.48
C VAL A 160 -3.11 32.12 24.82
N ILE A 161 -3.39 31.90 26.10
CA ILE A 161 -4.34 30.85 26.52
C ILE A 161 -5.76 31.17 26.05
N PRO A 162 -6.32 32.37 26.26
CA PRO A 162 -7.68 32.70 25.82
C PRO A 162 -7.82 32.62 24.30
N SER A 163 -6.85 33.12 23.54
CA SER A 163 -6.92 33.09 22.07
C SER A 163 -6.91 31.66 21.52
N PHE A 164 -6.10 30.78 22.11
CA PHE A 164 -6.09 29.35 21.78
C PHE A 164 -7.41 28.69 22.16
N ILE A 165 -7.88 28.90 23.40
CA ILE A 165 -9.14 28.31 23.86
C ILE A 165 -10.27 28.72 22.92
N VAL A 166 -10.38 29.99 22.52
CA VAL A 166 -11.43 30.45 21.60
C VAL A 166 -11.29 29.83 20.22
N CYS A 167 -10.10 29.86 19.60
CA CYS A 167 -9.90 29.31 18.25
C CYS A 167 -10.19 27.80 18.18
N TYR A 168 -9.73 27.03 19.18
CA TYR A 168 -9.94 25.59 19.22
C TYR A 168 -11.36 25.24 19.70
N THR A 169 -11.96 26.01 20.60
CA THR A 169 -13.36 25.83 21.00
C THR A 169 -14.29 26.05 19.82
N VAL A 170 -14.05 27.04 18.95
CA VAL A 170 -14.85 27.25 17.74
C VAL A 170 -14.73 26.05 16.79
N PHE A 171 -13.54 25.48 16.65
CA PHE A 171 -13.34 24.25 15.88
C PHE A 171 -14.07 23.06 16.49
N VAL A 172 -13.91 22.83 17.81
CA VAL A 172 -14.59 21.75 18.56
C VAL A 172 -16.10 21.93 18.49
N ILE A 173 -16.63 23.13 18.75
CA ILE A 173 -18.05 23.45 18.59
C ILE A 173 -18.50 23.24 17.14
N GLY A 174 -17.69 23.64 16.15
CA GLY A 174 -17.99 23.38 14.73
C GLY A 174 -18.10 21.88 14.41
N ALA A 175 -17.23 21.06 15.01
CA ALA A 175 -17.26 19.61 14.89
C ALA A 175 -18.46 19.00 15.66
N PHE A 176 -18.63 19.35 16.94
CA PHE A 176 -19.51 18.68 17.90
C PHE A 176 -20.90 19.33 18.08
N LYS A 177 -21.11 20.65 17.94
CA LYS A 177 -22.42 21.34 18.13
C LYS A 177 -23.45 21.02 17.05
N VAL A 178 -23.13 20.11 16.16
CA VAL A 178 -24.09 19.40 15.30
C VAL A 178 -24.89 18.36 16.12
N HIS A 179 -24.50 18.07 17.37
CA HIS A 179 -24.99 16.99 18.24
C HIS A 179 -25.77 17.44 19.51
N ASN A 180 -26.57 18.51 19.46
CA ASN A 180 -27.46 18.84 20.60
C ASN A 180 -28.79 18.05 20.57
N ASN A 181 -28.68 16.72 20.52
CA ASN A 181 -29.55 15.78 21.23
C ASN A 181 -28.61 14.72 21.81
N PHE A 182 -28.29 14.91 23.08
CA PHE A 182 -27.15 14.33 23.78
C PHE A 182 -27.54 12.96 24.36
N GLU A 183 -27.19 11.90 23.65
CA GLU A 183 -26.91 10.59 24.25
C GLU A 183 -25.60 10.08 23.64
N ILE A 184 -24.67 9.68 24.51
CA ILE A 184 -23.24 9.54 24.23
C ILE A 184 -23.00 8.35 23.29
N SER A 185 -22.83 8.64 21.99
CA SER A 185 -22.26 7.68 21.05
C SER A 185 -21.50 8.38 19.93
N PHE A 186 -20.18 8.20 19.91
CA PHE A 186 -19.19 8.74 18.94
C PHE A 186 -19.45 8.31 17.46
N LYS A 187 -20.59 7.67 17.15
CA LYS A 187 -21.02 7.19 15.83
C LYS A 187 -21.73 8.25 14.95
N VAL A 188 -21.98 9.45 15.44
CA VAL A 188 -23.01 10.36 14.86
C VAL A 188 -22.48 11.49 13.95
N GLU A 189 -21.21 11.90 14.02
CA GLU A 189 -20.70 12.99 13.15
C GLU A 189 -20.79 12.68 11.64
N VAL A 190 -20.60 11.41 11.26
CA VAL A 190 -20.79 10.96 9.88
C VAL A 190 -22.26 11.00 9.47
N SER A 191 -23.20 10.92 10.42
CA SER A 191 -24.64 10.75 10.19
C SER A 191 -25.36 12.02 9.73
N GLN A 192 -24.96 13.23 10.17
CA GLN A 192 -25.62 14.48 9.76
C GLN A 192 -25.07 15.07 8.46
N ILE A 193 -23.76 14.93 8.22
CA ILE A 193 -23.21 15.15 6.87
C ILE A 193 -23.87 14.16 5.90
N ARG A 194 -24.05 12.90 6.33
CA ARG A 194 -24.80 11.87 5.59
C ARG A 194 -26.27 12.24 5.39
N SER A 195 -27.00 12.73 6.39
CA SER A 195 -28.42 13.06 6.21
C SER A 195 -28.62 14.28 5.31
N LYS A 196 -27.76 15.30 5.41
CA LYS A 196 -27.78 16.45 4.49
C LYS A 196 -27.40 16.07 3.06
N LEU A 197 -26.35 15.26 2.88
CA LEU A 197 -25.94 14.82 1.54
C LEU A 197 -26.98 13.88 0.89
N VAL A 198 -27.62 13.02 1.68
CA VAL A 198 -28.74 12.18 1.25
C VAL A 198 -29.98 13.03 0.94
N SER A 199 -30.28 14.06 1.75
CA SER A 199 -31.40 14.98 1.51
C SER A 199 -31.22 15.86 0.27
N LEU A 200 -29.98 16.07 -0.18
CA LEU A 200 -29.66 16.79 -1.42
C LEU A 200 -29.79 15.92 -2.68
N GLY A 201 -30.35 14.70 -2.56
CA GLY A 201 -30.61 13.81 -3.68
C GLY A 201 -29.36 13.22 -4.35
N ALA A 202 -28.17 13.52 -3.82
CA ALA A 202 -26.93 12.95 -4.33
C ALA A 202 -26.78 11.53 -3.77
N SER A 203 -26.98 10.51 -4.60
CA SER A 203 -26.54 9.15 -4.31
C SER A 203 -25.00 9.13 -4.26
N ILE A 204 -24.42 9.60 -3.16
CA ILE A 204 -22.97 9.65 -2.99
C ILE A 204 -22.45 8.23 -2.93
N SER A 205 -21.65 7.86 -3.93
CA SER A 205 -20.97 6.56 -3.96
C SER A 205 -20.25 6.31 -2.63
N GLN A 206 -20.27 5.07 -2.16
CA GLN A 206 -19.56 4.65 -0.94
C GLN A 206 -18.06 5.01 -0.97
N ARG A 207 -17.47 5.10 -2.17
CA ARG A 207 -16.10 5.57 -2.40
C ARG A 207 -15.92 7.06 -2.06
N ALA A 208 -16.85 7.92 -2.45
CA ALA A 208 -16.82 9.33 -2.09
C ALA A 208 -17.02 9.53 -0.59
N LYS A 209 -17.87 8.72 0.05
CA LYS A 209 -18.04 8.68 1.52
C LYS A 209 -16.74 8.34 2.24
N GLN A 210 -16.03 7.27 1.82
CA GLN A 210 -14.74 6.91 2.40
C GLN A 210 -13.67 7.97 2.17
N MET A 211 -13.68 8.62 1.01
CA MET A 211 -12.75 9.71 0.71
C MET A 211 -13.01 10.92 1.61
N GLN A 212 -14.26 11.29 1.82
CA GLN A 212 -14.65 12.37 2.73
C GLN A 212 -14.29 12.06 4.19
N LEU A 213 -14.53 10.82 4.66
CA LEU A 213 -14.16 10.41 6.02
C LEU A 213 -12.65 10.47 6.25
N ARG A 214 -11.85 9.92 5.32
CA ARG A 214 -10.38 9.98 5.43
C ARG A 214 -9.89 11.41 5.41
N PHE A 215 -10.50 12.24 4.57
CA PHE A 215 -10.19 13.66 4.49
C PHE A 215 -10.52 14.36 5.83
N PHE A 216 -11.65 14.05 6.45
CA PHE A 216 -12.07 14.61 7.74
C PHE A 216 -11.17 14.18 8.89
N LEU A 217 -10.83 12.88 8.99
CA LEU A 217 -9.86 12.38 9.97
C LEU A 217 -8.48 13.02 9.80
N THR A 218 -8.07 13.31 8.55
CA THR A 218 -6.83 14.02 8.28
C THR A 218 -6.88 15.45 8.79
N GLN A 219 -8.01 16.16 8.64
CA GLN A 219 -8.20 17.50 9.24
C GLN A 219 -8.18 17.48 10.76
N ILE A 220 -8.84 16.50 11.40
CA ILE A 220 -8.80 16.36 12.85
C ILE A 220 -7.36 16.13 13.29
N ALA A 221 -6.64 15.19 12.66
CA ALA A 221 -5.24 14.95 12.97
C ALA A 221 -4.38 16.20 12.74
N GLN A 222 -4.66 16.99 11.71
CA GLN A 222 -3.94 18.25 11.43
C GLN A 222 -4.12 19.31 12.51
N VAL A 223 -5.28 19.37 13.17
CA VAL A 223 -5.54 20.34 14.24
C VAL A 223 -5.11 19.80 15.60
N LEU A 224 -5.34 18.50 15.86
CA LEU A 224 -5.06 17.87 17.15
C LEU A 224 -3.57 17.55 17.35
N LEU A 225 -2.85 17.14 16.30
CA LEU A 225 -1.45 16.73 16.42
C LEU A 225 -0.54 17.89 16.86
N PRO A 226 -0.62 19.09 16.26
CA PRO A 226 -0.01 20.29 16.80
C PRO A 226 -0.25 20.48 18.29
N LEU A 227 -1.53 20.45 18.67
CA LEU A 227 -1.98 20.73 20.02
C LEU A 227 -1.40 19.72 21.02
N ILE A 228 -1.47 18.43 20.72
CA ILE A 228 -0.95 17.34 21.57
C ILE A 228 0.57 17.44 21.70
N LEU A 229 1.28 17.67 20.59
CA LEU A 229 2.74 17.73 20.59
C LEU A 229 3.26 18.96 21.32
N THR A 230 2.54 20.09 21.31
CA THR A 230 2.94 21.27 22.08
C THR A 230 2.42 21.30 23.50
N SER A 231 1.25 20.72 23.78
CA SER A 231 0.66 20.74 25.12
C SER A 231 1.49 19.97 26.14
N VAL A 232 2.14 18.88 25.73
CA VAL A 232 3.01 18.09 26.61
C VAL A 232 4.24 18.89 27.09
N PRO A 233 5.09 19.46 26.20
CA PRO A 233 6.22 20.27 26.63
C PRO A 233 5.80 21.60 27.28
N LEU A 234 4.74 22.27 26.81
CA LEU A 234 4.23 23.49 27.45
C LEU A 234 3.63 23.21 28.83
N GLY A 235 2.91 22.11 28.99
CA GLY A 235 2.35 21.69 30.27
C GLY A 235 3.45 21.34 31.27
N ALA A 236 4.45 20.56 30.83
CA ALA A 236 5.60 20.25 31.66
C ALA A 236 6.42 21.50 32.02
N PHE A 237 6.63 22.42 31.08
CA PHE A 237 7.25 23.72 31.34
C PHE A 237 6.49 24.52 32.39
N SER A 238 5.16 24.63 32.23
CA SER A 238 4.29 25.39 33.13
C SER A 238 4.32 24.81 34.54
N VAL A 239 4.23 23.48 34.67
CA VAL A 239 4.29 22.78 35.96
C VAL A 239 5.65 22.99 36.63
N THR A 240 6.75 22.82 35.90
CA THR A 240 8.10 22.99 36.44
C THR A 240 8.38 24.46 36.83
N ALA A 241 7.86 25.42 36.06
CA ALA A 241 7.90 26.85 36.40
C ALA A 241 7.10 27.16 37.67
N LEU A 242 5.90 26.60 37.82
CA LEU A 242 5.05 26.77 39.02
C LEU A 242 5.69 26.17 40.28
N ILE A 243 6.44 25.09 40.16
CA ILE A 243 7.18 24.46 41.26
C ILE A 243 8.47 25.24 41.60
N GLY A 244 8.87 26.22 40.78
CA GLY A 244 10.07 27.02 40.99
C GLY A 244 11.37 26.25 40.71
N GLN A 245 11.32 25.16 39.92
CA GLN A 245 12.52 24.42 39.54
C GLN A 245 13.31 25.16 38.46
N GLU A 246 14.64 25.11 38.55
CA GLU A 246 15.52 25.68 37.53
C GLU A 246 15.41 24.91 36.20
N LEU A 247 14.91 25.58 35.17
CA LEU A 247 14.62 25.02 33.85
C LEU A 247 15.85 24.98 32.92
N ARG A 248 17.08 24.83 33.41
CA ARG A 248 18.31 25.07 32.61
C ARG A 248 18.33 24.36 31.24
N SER A 249 17.82 23.13 31.15
CA SER A 249 17.81 22.33 29.92
C SER A 249 16.46 22.24 29.22
N PHE A 250 15.40 22.77 29.85
CA PHE A 250 14.03 22.59 29.38
C PHE A 250 13.65 23.42 28.14
N PRO A 251 14.10 24.69 27.99
CA PRO A 251 13.88 25.49 26.80
C PRO A 251 14.49 24.87 25.55
N PHE A 252 15.63 24.19 25.68
CA PHE A 252 16.23 23.41 24.60
C PHE A 252 15.33 22.25 24.16
N LEU A 253 14.69 21.56 25.11
CA LEU A 253 13.71 20.51 24.83
C LEU A 253 12.47 21.08 24.11
N ILE A 254 11.95 22.23 24.56
CA ILE A 254 10.83 22.93 23.90
C ILE A 254 11.21 23.33 22.47
N ALA A 255 12.39 23.95 22.29
CA ALA A 255 12.88 24.37 20.99
C ALA A 255 13.02 23.16 20.04
N ILE A 256 13.62 22.05 20.51
CA ILE A 256 13.74 20.81 19.74
C ILE A 256 12.37 20.22 19.38
N MET A 257 11.35 20.34 20.23
CA MET A 257 10.01 19.83 19.92
C MET A 257 9.20 20.77 19.00
N MET A 258 9.39 22.08 19.13
CA MET A 258 8.67 23.09 18.34
C MET A 258 9.24 23.28 16.92
N TRP A 259 10.55 23.11 16.72
CA TRP A 259 11.18 23.26 15.41
C TRP A 259 10.75 22.27 14.32
N PRO A 260 10.65 20.94 14.57
CA PRO A 260 10.23 19.99 13.54
C PRO A 260 8.72 20.04 13.30
N MET A 261 7.96 20.79 14.08
CA MET A 261 6.52 20.71 14.11
C MET A 261 5.83 21.29 12.85
N PRO A 262 6.24 22.45 12.30
CA PRO A 262 5.80 22.88 10.97
C PRO A 262 6.21 21.89 9.87
N MET A 263 7.41 21.30 9.96
CA MET A 263 7.87 20.28 9.00
C MET A 263 7.04 18.99 9.10
N LEU A 264 6.69 18.53 10.29
CA LEU A 264 5.86 17.35 10.52
C LEU A 264 4.45 17.55 9.98
N THR A 265 3.88 18.75 10.21
CA THR A 265 2.58 19.14 9.67
C THR A 265 2.61 19.20 8.13
N ALA A 266 3.66 19.78 7.54
CA ALA A 266 3.88 19.81 6.10
C ALA A 266 4.12 18.40 5.52
N LEU A 267 4.85 17.53 6.20
CA LEU A 267 5.10 16.14 5.81
C LEU A 267 3.82 15.30 5.82
N ILE A 268 2.91 15.54 6.77
CA ILE A 268 1.59 14.91 6.78
C ILE A 268 0.75 15.39 5.58
N TYR A 269 0.80 16.70 5.28
CA TYR A 269 0.16 17.28 4.10
C TYR A 269 0.70 16.69 2.79
N LEU A 270 2.01 16.68 2.62
CA LEU A 270 2.69 16.12 1.46
C LEU A 270 2.47 14.60 1.38
N GLY A 271 2.46 13.89 2.51
CA GLY A 271 2.14 12.48 2.60
C GLY A 271 0.73 12.17 2.08
N PHE A 272 -0.26 12.97 2.48
CA PHE A 272 -1.62 12.85 1.98
C PHE A 272 -1.71 13.14 0.46
N VAL A 273 -1.19 14.29 0.02
CA VAL A 273 -1.21 14.72 -1.39
C VAL A 273 -0.47 13.71 -2.27
N ARG A 274 0.72 13.27 -1.86
CA ARG A 274 1.54 12.25 -2.51
C ARG A 274 0.82 10.90 -2.54
N LYS A 275 0.20 10.46 -1.44
CA LYS A 275 -0.58 9.20 -1.39
C LYS A 275 -1.77 9.26 -2.34
N THR A 276 -2.46 10.41 -2.48
CA THR A 276 -3.52 10.58 -3.49
C THR A 276 -3.00 10.65 -4.94
N ALA A 277 -1.85 11.28 -5.17
CA ALA A 277 -1.25 11.41 -6.51
C ALA A 277 -0.61 10.10 -7.01
N ILE A 278 0.14 9.41 -6.15
CA ILE A 278 0.76 8.11 -6.44
C ILE A 278 -0.31 7.06 -6.66
N LYS A 279 -1.38 7.03 -5.85
CA LYS A 279 -2.46 6.06 -6.03
C LYS A 279 -3.14 6.18 -7.40
N ARG A 280 -3.24 7.38 -7.97
CA ARG A 280 -3.76 7.59 -9.34
C ARG A 280 -2.79 7.14 -10.44
N ARG A 281 -1.49 7.37 -10.29
CA ARG A 281 -0.46 6.98 -11.29
C ARG A 281 -0.13 5.48 -11.23
N ALA A 282 0.10 4.94 -10.03
CA ALA A 282 0.40 3.53 -9.80
C ALA A 282 -0.77 2.61 -10.22
N GLN A 283 -2.02 3.03 -10.02
CA GLN A 283 -3.18 2.25 -10.46
C GLN A 283 -3.31 2.17 -11.99
N LYS A 284 -2.82 3.18 -12.74
CA LYS A 284 -2.80 3.14 -14.22
C LYS A 284 -1.63 2.30 -14.75
N GLN A 285 -0.45 2.40 -14.12
CA GLN A 285 0.76 1.67 -14.53
C GLN A 285 0.70 0.18 -14.18
N SER A 286 0.20 -0.18 -12.99
CA SER A 286 -0.01 -1.57 -12.57
C SER A 286 -0.97 -2.31 -13.50
N LYS A 287 -2.02 -1.63 -14.00
CA LYS A 287 -2.96 -2.21 -14.96
C LYS A 287 -2.27 -2.62 -16.27
N ILE A 288 -1.44 -1.74 -16.83
CA ILE A 288 -0.73 -2.02 -18.08
C ILE A 288 0.30 -3.13 -17.88
N ALA A 289 1.08 -3.09 -16.79
CA ALA A 289 2.07 -4.12 -16.48
C ALA A 289 1.45 -5.51 -16.29
N GLN A 290 0.35 -5.60 -15.51
CA GLN A 290 -0.34 -6.88 -15.29
C GLN A 290 -0.91 -7.47 -16.59
N MET A 291 -1.45 -6.61 -17.46
CA MET A 291 -1.96 -7.02 -18.77
C MET A 291 -0.82 -7.49 -19.69
N LEU A 292 0.28 -6.74 -19.77
CA LEU A 292 1.45 -7.11 -20.56
C LEU A 292 2.07 -8.41 -20.07
N MET A 293 2.24 -8.59 -18.75
CA MET A 293 2.79 -9.82 -18.18
C MET A 293 1.90 -11.04 -18.49
N SER A 294 0.58 -10.92 -18.33
CA SER A 294 -0.35 -12.00 -18.69
C SER A 294 -0.30 -12.35 -20.18
N LEU A 295 -0.21 -11.34 -21.07
CA LEU A 295 -0.08 -11.56 -22.51
C LEU A 295 1.26 -12.24 -22.86
N ILE A 296 2.37 -11.79 -22.25
CA ILE A 296 3.69 -12.41 -22.44
C ILE A 296 3.66 -13.87 -21.95
N ASN A 297 3.09 -14.14 -20.78
CA ASN A 297 2.99 -15.49 -20.25
C ASN A 297 2.18 -16.40 -21.17
N THR A 298 0.99 -15.93 -21.58
CA THR A 298 0.02 -16.69 -22.39
C THR A 298 0.54 -16.96 -23.80
N PHE A 299 1.12 -15.96 -24.47
CA PHE A 299 1.49 -16.06 -25.88
C PHE A 299 2.97 -16.35 -26.13
N LEU A 300 3.85 -16.18 -25.13
CA LEU A 300 5.28 -16.41 -25.30
C LEU A 300 5.79 -17.54 -24.39
N LEU A 301 5.53 -17.47 -23.08
CA LEU A 301 6.16 -18.40 -22.13
C LEU A 301 5.54 -19.80 -22.11
N HIS A 302 4.22 -19.93 -22.27
CA HIS A 302 3.56 -21.25 -22.31
C HIS A 302 3.64 -21.98 -23.67
N PRO A 303 3.54 -21.29 -24.82
CA PRO A 303 3.68 -21.94 -26.12
C PRO A 303 5.07 -22.53 -26.34
N LEU A 304 6.11 -21.98 -25.71
CA LEU A 304 7.48 -22.46 -25.85
C LEU A 304 7.69 -23.90 -25.29
N PRO A 305 7.38 -24.21 -24.01
CA PRO A 305 7.37 -25.58 -23.51
C PRO A 305 6.43 -26.51 -24.30
N LEU A 306 5.26 -26.03 -24.71
CA LEU A 306 4.34 -26.81 -25.56
C LEU A 306 5.01 -27.19 -26.88
N TYR A 307 5.67 -26.25 -27.55
CA TYR A 307 6.42 -26.51 -28.78
C TYR A 307 7.54 -27.54 -28.54
N ILE A 308 8.32 -27.39 -27.47
CA ILE A 308 9.38 -28.35 -27.10
C ILE A 308 8.80 -29.75 -26.86
N LEU A 309 7.70 -29.83 -26.10
CA LEU A 309 7.01 -31.08 -25.77
C LEU A 309 6.43 -31.76 -27.00
N LEU A 310 5.84 -31.01 -27.92
CA LEU A 310 5.21 -31.56 -29.13
C LEU A 310 6.25 -32.00 -30.17
N GLN A 311 7.32 -31.21 -30.37
CA GLN A 311 8.25 -31.42 -31.49
C GLN A 311 9.55 -32.15 -31.12
N ARG A 312 10.07 -31.96 -29.90
CA ARG A 312 11.48 -32.33 -29.58
C ARG A 312 11.65 -33.29 -28.40
N SER A 313 10.57 -33.62 -27.70
CA SER A 313 10.60 -34.46 -26.50
C SER A 313 10.67 -35.98 -26.80
N SER A 314 11.58 -36.46 -27.63
CA SER A 314 11.70 -37.92 -27.89
C SER A 314 12.08 -38.72 -26.64
N THR A 315 12.76 -38.09 -25.67
CA THR A 315 13.27 -38.72 -24.43
C THR A 315 12.22 -38.94 -23.34
N MET A 316 11.04 -38.30 -23.43
CA MET A 316 9.99 -38.41 -22.42
C MET A 316 8.88 -39.36 -22.86
N THR A 317 8.39 -40.21 -21.95
CA THR A 317 7.30 -41.14 -22.25
C THR A 317 6.04 -40.38 -22.67
N VAL A 318 5.25 -40.99 -23.56
CA VAL A 318 4.05 -40.36 -24.14
C VAL A 318 3.05 -39.93 -23.07
N ASN A 319 2.89 -40.73 -22.00
CA ASN A 319 1.94 -40.44 -20.91
C ASN A 319 2.34 -39.20 -20.10
N ILE A 320 3.63 -39.09 -19.74
CA ILE A 320 4.15 -37.91 -19.03
C ILE A 320 4.04 -36.69 -19.95
N ARG A 321 4.36 -36.84 -21.23
CA ARG A 321 4.26 -35.76 -22.23
C ARG A 321 2.84 -35.22 -22.37
N ARG A 322 1.85 -36.11 -22.46
CA ARG A 322 0.42 -35.73 -22.47
C ARG A 322 0.03 -34.97 -21.20
N GLY A 323 0.53 -35.40 -20.03
CA GLY A 323 0.31 -34.70 -18.77
C GLY A 323 0.85 -33.27 -18.77
N TYR A 324 2.08 -33.06 -19.25
CA TYR A 324 2.66 -31.72 -19.36
C TYR A 324 1.96 -30.85 -20.41
N VAL A 325 1.53 -31.42 -21.53
CA VAL A 325 0.73 -30.70 -22.54
C VAL A 325 -0.59 -30.24 -21.92
N ALA A 326 -1.31 -31.14 -21.26
CA ALA A 326 -2.57 -30.80 -20.58
C ALA A 326 -2.36 -29.74 -19.49
N MET A 327 -1.27 -29.83 -18.73
CA MET A 327 -0.90 -28.84 -17.73
C MET A 327 -0.68 -27.45 -18.33
N HIS A 328 0.11 -27.33 -19.41
CA HIS A 328 0.35 -26.03 -20.03
C HIS A 328 -0.92 -25.45 -20.68
N CYS A 329 -1.78 -26.29 -21.26
CA CYS A 329 -3.10 -25.84 -21.72
C CYS A 329 -3.96 -25.32 -20.54
N ALA A 330 -3.94 -26.00 -19.40
CA ALA A 330 -4.63 -25.55 -18.19
C ALA A 330 -4.07 -24.22 -17.65
N PHE A 331 -2.75 -24.03 -17.67
CA PHE A 331 -2.13 -22.75 -17.29
C PHE A 331 -2.48 -21.61 -18.24
N ILE A 332 -2.52 -21.85 -19.56
CA ILE A 332 -2.99 -20.88 -20.55
C ILE A 332 -4.43 -20.46 -20.26
N ALA A 333 -5.32 -21.42 -20.00
CA ALA A 333 -6.71 -21.15 -19.66
C ALA A 333 -6.82 -20.37 -18.32
N TYR A 334 -6.07 -20.78 -17.30
CA TYR A 334 -5.98 -20.09 -16.01
C TYR A 334 -5.55 -18.62 -16.16
N GLU A 335 -4.47 -18.35 -16.90
CA GLU A 335 -3.96 -17.00 -17.12
C GLU A 335 -4.95 -16.13 -17.89
N LEU A 336 -5.51 -16.67 -18.99
CA LEU A 336 -6.47 -15.97 -19.81
C LEU A 336 -7.74 -15.63 -19.02
N ILE A 337 -8.24 -16.57 -18.23
CA ILE A 337 -9.45 -16.35 -17.43
C ILE A 337 -9.17 -15.35 -16.29
N LEU A 338 -8.19 -15.61 -15.43
CA LEU A 338 -8.02 -14.82 -14.21
C LEU A 338 -7.40 -13.44 -14.44
N PHE A 339 -6.40 -13.32 -15.31
CA PHE A 339 -5.65 -12.07 -15.45
C PHE A 339 -6.11 -11.21 -16.62
N PHE A 340 -6.69 -11.82 -17.67
CA PHE A 340 -7.21 -11.09 -18.82
C PHE A 340 -8.74 -10.91 -18.77
N LEU A 341 -9.52 -11.99 -18.80
CA LEU A 341 -10.98 -11.95 -18.92
C LEU A 341 -11.69 -11.44 -17.66
N VAL A 342 -11.31 -11.96 -16.49
CA VAL A 342 -11.86 -11.55 -15.20
C VAL A 342 -11.03 -10.40 -14.63
N ARG A 343 -9.70 -10.47 -14.75
CA ARG A 343 -8.74 -9.51 -14.18
C ARG A 343 -8.96 -9.30 -12.69
N ILE A 344 -8.61 -10.32 -11.92
CA ILE A 344 -8.82 -10.35 -10.47
C ILE A 344 -7.88 -9.39 -9.73
N TYR A 345 -8.40 -8.82 -8.66
CA TYR A 345 -7.72 -7.98 -7.67
C TYR A 345 -8.10 -8.46 -6.27
N ILE A 346 -7.10 -8.86 -5.50
CA ILE A 346 -7.29 -9.27 -4.10
C ILE A 346 -7.47 -8.00 -3.26
N LEU A 347 -8.65 -7.79 -2.66
CA LEU A 347 -9.03 -6.52 -2.00
C LEU A 347 -8.93 -6.47 -0.46
N LEU A 348 -7.86 -6.93 0.19
CA LEU A 348 -7.59 -6.60 1.62
C LEU A 348 -7.81 -5.08 1.98
N PRO A 349 -8.51 -4.69 3.04
CA PRO A 349 -9.10 -5.49 4.10
C PRO A 349 -10.50 -6.08 3.77
N TYR A 350 -11.06 -5.84 2.60
CA TYR A 350 -12.33 -6.47 2.23
C TYR A 350 -12.07 -7.91 1.81
N SER A 351 -12.83 -8.85 2.38
CA SER A 351 -12.83 -10.29 2.10
C SER A 351 -13.28 -10.66 0.67
N GLY A 352 -13.35 -9.69 -0.25
CA GLY A 352 -13.84 -9.85 -1.61
C GLY A 352 -12.72 -9.95 -2.64
N LEU A 353 -12.94 -10.82 -3.63
CA LEU A 353 -12.27 -10.74 -4.91
C LEU A 353 -12.97 -9.67 -5.74
N TYR A 354 -12.24 -8.66 -6.20
CA TYR A 354 -12.76 -7.67 -7.13
C TYR A 354 -12.21 -7.93 -8.51
N CYS A 355 -13.00 -7.64 -9.53
CA CYS A 355 -12.63 -7.89 -10.89
C CYS A 355 -13.00 -6.70 -11.78
N GLU A 356 -12.16 -6.42 -12.79
CA GLU A 356 -12.40 -5.32 -13.74
C GLU A 356 -12.26 -5.73 -15.20
N GLY A 357 -12.11 -7.02 -15.47
CA GLY A 357 -11.89 -7.56 -16.81
C GLY A 357 -13.16 -7.50 -17.67
N PRO A 358 -13.04 -7.82 -18.97
CA PRO A 358 -14.17 -7.86 -19.90
C PRO A 358 -15.40 -8.58 -19.36
N LEU A 359 -15.25 -9.78 -18.77
CA LEU A 359 -16.37 -10.56 -18.24
C LEU A 359 -17.10 -9.86 -17.08
N CYS A 360 -16.37 -9.15 -16.23
CA CYS A 360 -16.97 -8.42 -15.11
C CYS A 360 -17.69 -7.13 -15.58
N ARG A 361 -17.23 -6.52 -16.68
CA ARG A 361 -17.90 -5.34 -17.26
C ARG A 361 -19.16 -5.67 -18.03
N MET A 362 -19.33 -6.93 -18.45
CA MET A 362 -20.56 -7.41 -19.09
C MET A 362 -21.75 -7.48 -18.12
N GLY A 363 -21.53 -7.29 -16.81
CA GLY A 363 -22.60 -7.35 -15.82
C GLY A 363 -23.10 -8.77 -15.56
N LEU A 364 -22.24 -9.78 -15.72
CA LEU A 364 -22.58 -11.16 -15.37
C LEU A 364 -22.90 -11.28 -13.87
N PRO A 365 -23.86 -12.13 -13.48
CA PRO A 365 -24.17 -12.33 -12.07
C PRO A 365 -22.95 -12.87 -11.31
N ASN A 366 -22.81 -12.46 -10.05
CA ASN A 366 -21.64 -12.78 -9.21
C ASN A 366 -21.38 -14.30 -9.10
N SER A 367 -22.45 -15.11 -9.04
CA SER A 367 -22.37 -16.57 -9.01
C SER A 367 -21.67 -17.15 -10.25
N VAL A 368 -21.97 -16.61 -11.44
CA VAL A 368 -21.33 -17.04 -12.71
C VAL A 368 -19.87 -16.59 -12.74
N LEU A 369 -19.57 -15.37 -12.29
CA LEU A 369 -18.19 -14.89 -12.20
C LEU A 369 -17.36 -15.75 -11.24
N LEU A 370 -17.89 -16.08 -10.06
CA LEU A 370 -17.27 -16.99 -9.09
C LEU A 370 -17.09 -18.40 -9.67
N ALA A 371 -18.06 -18.92 -10.43
CA ALA A 371 -17.95 -20.22 -11.10
C ALA A 371 -16.77 -20.24 -12.08
N ILE A 372 -16.67 -19.22 -12.94
CA ILE A 372 -15.61 -19.09 -13.95
C ILE A 372 -14.24 -18.96 -13.28
N MET A 373 -14.16 -18.13 -12.24
CA MET A 373 -12.93 -17.97 -11.46
C MET A 373 -12.50 -19.26 -10.78
N SER A 374 -13.43 -19.92 -10.08
CA SER A 374 -13.14 -21.18 -9.39
C SER A 374 -12.75 -22.28 -10.37
N PHE A 375 -13.47 -22.42 -11.48
CA PHE A 375 -13.12 -23.35 -12.56
C PHE A 375 -11.69 -23.14 -13.05
N SER A 376 -11.29 -21.89 -13.28
CA SER A 376 -9.93 -21.58 -13.74
C SER A 376 -8.84 -21.94 -12.72
N ILE A 377 -9.12 -21.84 -11.41
CA ILE A 377 -8.19 -22.27 -10.35
C ILE A 377 -8.13 -23.79 -10.31
N VAL A 378 -9.28 -24.47 -10.40
CA VAL A 378 -9.41 -25.92 -10.28
C VAL A 378 -8.85 -26.65 -11.51
N ILE A 379 -8.96 -26.11 -12.72
CA ILE A 379 -8.54 -26.79 -13.97
C ILE A 379 -7.05 -27.15 -14.00
N VAL A 380 -6.21 -26.45 -13.23
CA VAL A 380 -4.76 -26.70 -13.14
C VAL A 380 -4.45 -27.96 -12.30
N GLN A 381 -5.35 -28.33 -11.39
CA GLN A 381 -5.09 -29.38 -10.40
C GLN A 381 -5.12 -30.81 -10.98
N PRO A 382 -6.09 -31.20 -11.85
CA PRO A 382 -6.11 -32.55 -12.40
C PRO A 382 -4.87 -32.92 -13.24
N PRO A 383 -4.38 -32.09 -14.18
CA PRO A 383 -3.14 -32.39 -14.91
C PRO A 383 -1.93 -32.50 -13.98
N PHE A 384 -1.88 -31.70 -12.91
CA PHE A 384 -0.82 -31.80 -11.90
C PHE A 384 -0.87 -33.14 -11.18
N ALA A 385 -2.02 -33.48 -10.62
CA ALA A 385 -2.20 -34.74 -9.89
C ALA A 385 -1.90 -35.95 -10.79
N TYR A 386 -2.34 -35.91 -12.05
CA TYR A 386 -2.01 -36.93 -13.04
C TYR A 386 -0.49 -37.05 -13.23
N LEU A 387 0.25 -35.95 -13.36
CA LEU A 387 1.71 -35.98 -13.44
C LEU A 387 2.36 -36.57 -12.18
N ILE A 388 1.90 -36.17 -10.98
CA ILE A 388 2.38 -36.75 -9.71
C ILE A 388 2.18 -38.27 -9.71
N MET A 389 0.98 -38.73 -10.08
CA MET A 389 0.65 -40.14 -10.12
C MET A 389 1.50 -40.91 -11.14
N GLN A 390 1.72 -40.36 -12.34
CA GLN A 390 2.60 -40.99 -13.34
C GLN A 390 4.04 -41.08 -12.85
N MET A 391 4.55 -40.03 -12.19
CA MET A 391 5.88 -40.06 -11.57
C MET A 391 5.94 -41.13 -10.47
N HIS A 392 4.97 -41.12 -9.55
CA HIS A 392 4.88 -42.08 -8.45
C HIS A 392 4.96 -43.53 -8.95
N GLN A 393 4.20 -43.84 -9.99
CA GLN A 393 4.13 -45.19 -10.57
C GLN A 393 5.43 -45.60 -11.27
N MET A 394 6.15 -44.65 -11.84
CA MET A 394 7.48 -44.89 -12.42
C MET A 394 8.52 -45.27 -11.36
N PHE A 395 8.34 -44.83 -10.10
CA PHE A 395 9.30 -45.02 -9.01
C PHE A 395 9.02 -46.19 -8.08
N MET A 396 7.85 -46.81 -8.17
CA MET A 396 7.48 -47.95 -7.33
C MET A 396 8.24 -49.23 -7.73
N SER A 397 8.60 -50.06 -6.75
CA SER A 397 9.13 -51.43 -6.98
C SER A 397 8.05 -52.35 -7.53
N GLU A 398 8.41 -53.33 -8.38
CA GLU A 398 7.49 -54.36 -8.91
C GLU A 398 6.69 -55.08 -7.81
N ASP A 399 7.26 -55.20 -6.62
CA ASP A 399 6.63 -55.90 -5.48
C ASP A 399 5.74 -55.00 -4.60
N SER A 400 5.68 -53.69 -4.86
CA SER A 400 4.88 -52.78 -4.04
C SER A 400 3.39 -53.01 -4.30
N PRO A 401 2.55 -53.17 -3.26
CA PRO A 401 1.09 -53.28 -3.44
C PRO A 401 0.47 -52.01 -4.05
N PHE A 402 1.21 -50.90 -4.02
CA PHE A 402 0.82 -49.63 -4.65
C PHE A 402 1.31 -49.49 -6.11
N LYS A 403 2.11 -50.43 -6.61
CA LYS A 403 2.49 -50.46 -8.02
C LYS A 403 1.41 -51.18 -8.80
N LEU A 404 0.88 -50.49 -9.79
CA LEU A 404 -0.07 -51.07 -10.72
C LEU A 404 0.74 -51.91 -11.73
N SER A 405 0.98 -53.17 -11.35
CA SER A 405 1.86 -54.12 -12.03
C SER A 405 1.60 -54.21 -13.53
N THR A 406 2.65 -54.03 -14.33
CA THR A 406 2.61 -54.01 -15.79
C THR A 406 2.92 -55.38 -16.41
N ARG A 407 3.36 -56.39 -15.64
CA ARG A 407 4.17 -57.47 -16.25
C ARG A 407 3.59 -58.86 -16.32
N HIS A 408 2.38 -59.14 -15.85
CA HIS A 408 1.84 -60.50 -16.01
C HIS A 408 0.46 -60.66 -16.63
N SER A 409 -0.14 -59.63 -17.22
CA SER A 409 -1.50 -59.82 -17.71
C SER A 409 -1.99 -58.85 -18.78
N ILE A 410 -2.05 -59.36 -20.00
CA ILE A 410 -2.87 -58.82 -21.10
C ILE A 410 -4.37 -58.83 -20.71
N SER A 411 -4.78 -59.66 -19.74
CA SER A 411 -6.14 -59.69 -19.17
C SER A 411 -6.35 -58.70 -17.99
N LEU A 412 -5.30 -58.42 -17.20
CA LEU A 412 -5.30 -57.52 -16.03
C LEU A 412 -4.76 -56.11 -16.36
N LEU A 413 -4.37 -55.82 -17.61
CA LEU A 413 -4.16 -54.47 -18.14
C LEU A 413 -5.44 -53.62 -17.99
N LYS A 414 -6.61 -54.28 -18.04
CA LYS A 414 -7.90 -53.67 -17.66
C LYS A 414 -7.94 -53.20 -16.20
N HIS A 415 -7.17 -53.76 -15.27
CA HIS A 415 -7.24 -53.45 -13.82
C HIS A 415 -6.23 -52.40 -13.35
N GLY A 416 -5.00 -52.34 -13.88
CA GLY A 416 -4.05 -51.27 -13.51
C GLY A 416 -4.51 -49.88 -13.96
N ILE A 417 -5.06 -49.80 -15.18
CA ILE A 417 -5.74 -48.61 -15.70
C ILE A 417 -6.94 -48.24 -14.80
N ARG A 418 -7.66 -49.23 -14.25
CA ARG A 418 -8.82 -48.96 -13.38
C ARG A 418 -8.45 -48.22 -12.11
N THR A 419 -7.29 -48.40 -11.49
CA THR A 419 -7.00 -47.70 -10.22
C THR A 419 -6.56 -46.26 -10.44
N GLN A 420 -5.72 -45.96 -11.45
CA GLN A 420 -5.41 -44.57 -11.80
C GLN A 420 -6.64 -43.82 -12.29
N ILE A 421 -7.44 -44.46 -13.14
CA ILE A 421 -8.72 -43.90 -13.59
C ILE A 421 -9.67 -43.77 -12.41
N ALA A 422 -9.76 -44.74 -11.48
CA ALA A 422 -10.62 -44.64 -10.31
C ALA A 422 -10.20 -43.49 -9.40
N MET A 423 -8.90 -43.34 -9.12
CA MET A 423 -8.38 -42.20 -8.35
C MET A 423 -8.69 -40.87 -9.04
N ALA A 424 -8.49 -40.77 -10.36
CA ALA A 424 -8.88 -39.59 -11.12
C ALA A 424 -10.40 -39.37 -11.11
N CYS A 425 -11.20 -40.43 -11.23
CA CYS A 425 -12.67 -40.39 -11.16
C CYS A 425 -13.19 -40.03 -9.77
N VAL A 426 -12.42 -40.22 -8.70
CA VAL A 426 -12.76 -39.74 -7.35
C VAL A 426 -12.28 -38.30 -7.18
N GLN A 427 -11.06 -38.00 -7.62
CA GLN A 427 -10.46 -36.68 -7.46
C GLN A 427 -11.17 -35.62 -8.30
N ILE A 428 -11.53 -35.89 -9.56
CA ILE A 428 -12.18 -34.91 -10.44
C ILE A 428 -13.52 -34.43 -9.86
N PRO A 429 -14.44 -35.30 -9.39
CA PRO A 429 -15.65 -34.86 -8.70
C PRO A 429 -15.38 -34.10 -7.41
N LEU A 430 -14.40 -34.52 -6.59
CA LEU A 430 -14.02 -33.81 -5.37
C LEU A 430 -13.44 -32.41 -5.65
N LEU A 431 -12.75 -32.25 -6.78
CA LEU A 431 -12.27 -30.95 -7.24
C LEU A 431 -13.39 -30.12 -7.84
N SER A 432 -14.30 -30.74 -8.59
CA SER A 432 -15.45 -30.08 -9.20
C SER A 432 -16.46 -29.60 -8.15
N SER A 433 -16.60 -30.33 -7.03
CA SER A 433 -17.43 -29.89 -5.90
C SER A 433 -16.91 -28.61 -5.26
N ASN A 434 -15.60 -28.34 -5.31
CA ASN A 434 -15.06 -27.04 -4.87
C ASN A 434 -15.60 -25.91 -5.75
N ILE A 435 -15.78 -26.10 -7.06
CA ILE A 435 -16.37 -25.09 -7.95
C ILE A 435 -17.79 -24.76 -7.49
N VAL A 436 -18.60 -25.79 -7.26
CA VAL A 436 -19.96 -25.62 -6.72
C VAL A 436 -19.91 -24.93 -5.35
N GLY A 437 -18.98 -25.31 -4.49
CA GLY A 437 -18.76 -24.68 -3.19
C GLY A 437 -18.45 -23.18 -3.31
N PHE A 438 -17.54 -22.78 -4.20
CA PHE A 438 -17.26 -21.36 -4.46
C PHE A 438 -18.47 -20.59 -4.98
N VAL A 439 -19.34 -21.22 -5.78
CA VAL A 439 -20.54 -20.58 -6.35
C VAL A 439 -21.64 -20.40 -5.32
N ILE A 440 -21.86 -21.42 -4.47
CA ILE A 440 -22.90 -21.40 -3.45
C ILE A 440 -22.45 -20.57 -2.25
N PHE A 441 -21.23 -20.80 -1.76
CA PHE A 441 -20.72 -20.21 -0.51
C PHE A 441 -19.92 -18.93 -0.70
N GLY A 442 -19.54 -18.59 -1.93
CA GLY A 442 -18.86 -17.32 -2.24
C GLY A 442 -19.81 -16.13 -2.38
N GLN A 443 -21.12 -16.35 -2.24
CA GLN A 443 -22.12 -15.27 -2.21
C GLN A 443 -22.02 -14.51 -0.89
N GLN A 444 -22.40 -13.22 -0.88
CA GLN A 444 -22.34 -12.41 0.34
C GLN A 444 -23.32 -13.00 1.35
N PRO A 445 -22.83 -13.43 2.52
CA PRO A 445 -23.73 -14.03 3.49
C PRO A 445 -24.56 -12.95 4.17
N ASP A 446 -25.88 -13.13 4.20
CA ASP A 446 -26.80 -12.23 4.90
C ASP A 446 -26.94 -12.62 6.39
N ASP A 447 -26.66 -13.89 6.74
CA ASP A 447 -26.87 -14.45 8.09
C ASP A 447 -25.69 -15.28 8.63
N ALA A 448 -25.61 -15.40 9.96
CA ALA A 448 -24.58 -16.15 10.67
C ALA A 448 -24.61 -17.68 10.40
N GLU A 449 -25.75 -18.25 10.04
CA GLU A 449 -25.84 -19.66 9.61
C GLU A 449 -25.04 -19.96 8.34
N GLU A 450 -24.79 -18.94 7.50
CA GLU A 450 -23.98 -19.11 6.30
C GLU A 450 -22.48 -19.20 6.59
N LEU A 451 -22.04 -18.79 7.78
CA LEU A 451 -20.66 -19.02 8.24
C LEU A 451 -20.37 -20.52 8.41
N MET A 452 -21.35 -21.31 8.89
CA MET A 452 -21.23 -22.77 8.98
C MET A 452 -21.06 -23.44 7.61
N ARG A 453 -21.66 -22.85 6.57
CA ARG A 453 -21.51 -23.34 5.19
C ARG A 453 -20.10 -23.10 4.64
N LEU A 454 -19.46 -21.99 5.04
CA LEU A 454 -18.06 -21.73 4.74
C LEU A 454 -17.15 -22.81 5.35
N TYR A 455 -17.41 -23.26 6.59
CA TYR A 455 -16.64 -24.35 7.20
C TYR A 455 -16.70 -25.66 6.40
N LEU A 456 -17.86 -26.03 5.86
CA LEU A 456 -17.98 -27.21 5.00
C LEU A 456 -17.11 -27.11 3.74
N PHE A 457 -17.06 -25.93 3.13
CA PHE A 457 -16.16 -25.66 2.01
C PHE A 457 -14.67 -25.76 2.39
N TYR A 458 -14.28 -25.32 3.59
CA TYR A 458 -12.93 -25.53 4.08
C TYR A 458 -12.60 -27.01 4.26
N ILE A 459 -13.56 -27.80 4.75
CA ILE A 459 -13.38 -29.24 4.90
C ILE A 459 -13.11 -29.88 3.52
N THR A 460 -13.83 -29.50 2.46
CA THR A 460 -13.56 -30.06 1.11
C THR A 460 -12.19 -29.67 0.59
N LEU A 461 -11.73 -28.44 0.84
CA LEU A 461 -10.37 -28.02 0.49
C LEU A 461 -9.30 -28.79 1.26
N ILE A 462 -9.47 -28.98 2.57
CA ILE A 462 -8.53 -29.71 3.43
C ILE A 462 -8.46 -31.18 3.00
N VAL A 463 -9.60 -31.81 2.72
CA VAL A 463 -9.67 -33.20 2.24
C VAL A 463 -8.98 -33.34 0.87
N ASN A 464 -9.21 -32.40 -0.05
CA ASN A 464 -8.52 -32.42 -1.34
C ASN A 464 -7.00 -32.24 -1.20
N PHE A 465 -6.58 -31.31 -0.34
CA PHE A 465 -5.17 -31.02 -0.12
C PHE A 465 -4.44 -32.19 0.57
N SER A 466 -5.08 -32.86 1.54
CA SER A 466 -4.48 -33.98 2.26
C SER A 466 -4.21 -35.18 1.36
N VAL A 467 -5.10 -35.48 0.41
CA VAL A 467 -4.89 -36.53 -0.60
C VAL A 467 -3.67 -36.20 -1.47
N LEU A 468 -3.56 -34.95 -1.96
CA LEU A 468 -2.42 -34.53 -2.76
C LEU A 468 -1.11 -34.62 -1.95
N LEU A 469 -1.13 -34.12 -0.70
CA LEU A 469 0.01 -34.14 0.20
C LEU A 469 0.46 -35.57 0.51
N PHE A 470 -0.48 -36.51 0.70
CA PHE A 470 -0.18 -37.92 0.88
C PHE A 470 0.62 -38.49 -0.31
N PHE A 471 0.16 -38.27 -1.55
CA PHE A 471 0.87 -38.75 -2.74
C PHE A 471 2.26 -38.12 -2.87
N ILE A 472 2.38 -36.83 -2.58
CA ILE A 472 3.65 -36.12 -2.57
C ILE A 472 4.62 -36.75 -1.57
N LEU A 473 4.22 -36.86 -0.30
CA LEU A 473 5.06 -37.39 0.77
C LEU A 473 5.44 -38.85 0.50
N HIS A 474 4.47 -39.66 0.08
CA HIS A 474 4.70 -41.06 -0.26
C HIS A 474 5.67 -41.20 -1.45
N THR A 475 5.55 -40.34 -2.46
CA THR A 475 6.49 -40.28 -3.60
C THR A 475 7.89 -39.91 -3.14
N MET A 476 8.03 -38.89 -2.27
CA MET A 476 9.33 -38.49 -1.73
C MET A 476 9.99 -39.60 -0.91
N ILE A 477 9.23 -40.27 -0.04
CA ILE A 477 9.71 -41.39 0.78
C ILE A 477 10.14 -42.56 -0.11
N THR A 478 9.31 -42.90 -1.11
CA THR A 478 9.61 -43.95 -2.08
C THR A 478 10.90 -43.64 -2.82
N LEU A 479 11.04 -42.41 -3.32
CA LEU A 479 12.21 -41.99 -4.08
C LEU A 479 13.50 -42.09 -3.26
N LYS A 480 13.45 -41.72 -1.98
CA LYS A 480 14.57 -41.89 -1.07
C LYS A 480 14.97 -43.37 -0.93
N LYS A 481 13.99 -44.29 -0.90
CA LYS A 481 14.24 -45.74 -0.87
C LYS A 481 14.76 -46.28 -2.20
N SER A 482 14.16 -45.89 -3.33
CA SER A 482 14.54 -46.36 -4.67
C SER A 482 15.94 -45.92 -5.06
N ARG A 483 16.45 -44.79 -4.52
CA ARG A 483 17.84 -44.35 -4.71
C ARG A 483 18.88 -45.39 -4.25
N LEU A 484 18.53 -46.23 -3.27
CA LEU A 484 19.43 -47.27 -2.74
C LEU A 484 19.45 -48.54 -3.61
N ILE A 485 18.47 -48.71 -4.50
CA ILE A 485 18.23 -49.98 -5.22
C ILE A 485 18.64 -49.89 -6.70
N ALA A 486 18.86 -48.69 -7.24
CA ALA A 486 19.18 -48.49 -8.65
C ALA A 486 20.53 -49.14 -9.04
N LYS A 487 20.50 -50.07 -10.00
CA LYS A 487 21.69 -50.85 -10.44
C LYS A 487 22.58 -50.14 -11.48
N SER A 488 22.10 -49.07 -12.13
CA SER A 488 22.86 -48.32 -13.15
C SER A 488 22.99 -46.84 -12.80
N ALA A 489 24.22 -46.33 -12.82
CA ALA A 489 24.54 -44.94 -12.52
C ALA A 489 23.83 -43.95 -13.47
N GLN A 490 23.65 -44.31 -14.75
CA GLN A 490 22.99 -43.45 -15.74
C GLN A 490 21.49 -43.30 -15.45
N THR A 491 20.82 -44.40 -15.13
CA THR A 491 19.40 -44.39 -14.76
C THR A 491 19.19 -43.63 -13.46
N GLN A 492 20.07 -43.83 -12.47
CA GLN A 492 20.02 -43.10 -11.21
C GLN A 492 20.18 -41.59 -11.41
N HIS A 493 21.12 -41.17 -12.26
CA HIS A 493 21.33 -39.76 -12.56
C HIS A 493 20.11 -39.13 -13.27
N LEU A 494 19.50 -39.83 -14.24
CA LEU A 494 18.30 -39.35 -14.91
C LEU A 494 17.11 -39.24 -13.94
N MET A 495 16.91 -40.26 -13.09
CA MET A 495 15.87 -40.26 -12.06
C MET A 495 16.08 -39.13 -11.04
N GLN A 496 17.32 -38.86 -10.64
CA GLN A 496 17.65 -37.78 -9.73
C GLN A 496 17.31 -36.42 -10.33
N LYS A 497 17.64 -36.18 -11.61
CA LYS A 497 17.28 -34.94 -12.29
C LYS A 497 15.76 -34.75 -12.39
N LEU A 498 15.03 -35.81 -12.75
CA LEU A 498 13.57 -35.75 -12.81
C LEU A 498 12.94 -35.46 -11.45
N PHE A 499 13.48 -36.07 -10.38
CA PHE A 499 13.06 -35.80 -9.02
C PHE A 499 13.33 -34.34 -8.62
N GLU A 500 14.49 -33.81 -8.94
CA GLU A 500 14.86 -32.43 -8.62
C GLU A 500 13.93 -31.43 -9.31
N VAL A 501 13.65 -31.63 -10.61
CA VAL A 501 12.65 -30.85 -11.36
C VAL A 501 11.28 -30.89 -10.65
N PHE A 502 10.83 -32.08 -10.29
CA PHE A 502 9.53 -32.28 -9.66
C PHE A 502 9.46 -31.67 -8.26
N TYR A 503 10.53 -31.81 -7.47
CA TYR A 503 10.66 -31.21 -6.16
C TYR A 503 10.56 -29.68 -6.23
N TRP A 504 11.27 -29.06 -7.18
CA TRP A 504 11.17 -27.62 -7.41
C TRP A 504 9.78 -27.18 -7.89
N GLN A 505 9.14 -27.94 -8.78
CA GLN A 505 7.77 -27.67 -9.22
C GLN A 505 6.78 -27.72 -8.05
N LEU A 506 6.95 -28.69 -7.17
CA LEU A 506 6.13 -28.84 -5.97
C LEU A 506 6.33 -27.69 -4.98
N GLN A 507 7.58 -27.36 -4.64
CA GLN A 507 7.89 -26.23 -3.77
C GLN A 507 7.36 -24.92 -4.35
N GLY A 508 7.52 -24.75 -5.65
CA GLY A 508 6.95 -23.66 -6.39
C GLY A 508 5.42 -23.61 -6.29
N SER A 509 4.73 -24.72 -6.51
CA SER A 509 3.27 -24.80 -6.37
C SER A 509 2.81 -24.48 -4.95
N LEU A 510 3.53 -24.94 -3.93
CA LEU A 510 3.23 -24.61 -2.54
C LEU A 510 3.34 -23.10 -2.31
N LEU A 511 4.45 -22.50 -2.74
CA LEU A 511 4.75 -21.08 -2.53
C LEU A 511 3.85 -20.13 -3.33
N ASN A 512 3.59 -20.43 -4.60
CA ASN A 512 2.92 -19.52 -5.53
C ASN A 512 1.43 -19.82 -5.74
N HIS A 513 0.93 -20.97 -5.31
CA HIS A 513 -0.49 -21.32 -5.42
C HIS A 513 -1.15 -21.54 -4.06
N VAL A 514 -0.63 -22.49 -3.27
CA VAL A 514 -1.29 -22.93 -2.04
C VAL A 514 -1.22 -21.85 -0.97
N ILE A 515 -0.04 -21.27 -0.70
CA ILE A 515 0.10 -20.21 0.29
C ILE A 515 -0.79 -19.00 -0.07
N PRO A 516 -0.76 -18.46 -1.31
CA PRO A 516 -1.60 -17.32 -1.65
C PRO A 516 -3.10 -17.62 -1.56
N LEU A 517 -3.54 -18.80 -2.02
CA LEU A 517 -4.93 -19.20 -1.93
C LEU A 517 -5.39 -19.34 -0.49
N THR A 518 -4.64 -20.07 0.35
CA THR A 518 -4.92 -20.19 1.78
C THR A 518 -4.90 -18.84 2.47
N SER A 519 -3.99 -17.93 2.12
CA SER A 519 -3.95 -16.58 2.69
C SER A 519 -5.20 -15.79 2.35
N VAL A 520 -5.63 -15.80 1.07
CA VAL A 520 -6.89 -15.15 0.65
C VAL A 520 -8.06 -15.72 1.45
N MET A 521 -8.12 -17.04 1.58
CA MET A 521 -9.15 -17.73 2.34
C MET A 521 -9.13 -17.30 3.83
N ILE A 522 -7.97 -17.33 4.50
CA ILE A 522 -7.84 -16.86 5.90
C ILE A 522 -8.34 -15.43 6.06
N PHE A 523 -8.01 -14.53 5.12
CA PHE A 523 -8.49 -13.15 5.14
C PHE A 523 -9.98 -12.98 4.82
N MET A 524 -10.66 -14.03 4.34
CA MET A 524 -12.13 -14.04 4.26
C MET A 524 -12.77 -14.31 5.63
N ILE A 525 -12.08 -15.00 6.53
CA ILE A 525 -12.56 -15.33 7.88
C ILE A 525 -12.11 -14.28 8.90
N VAL A 526 -10.85 -13.86 8.83
CA VAL A 526 -10.23 -12.98 9.83
C VAL A 526 -10.59 -11.53 9.54
N ASP A 527 -11.15 -10.83 10.53
CA ASP A 527 -11.35 -9.39 10.43
C ASP A 527 -9.99 -8.67 10.34
N THR A 528 -9.76 -8.04 9.20
CA THR A 528 -8.51 -7.31 8.91
C THR A 528 -8.57 -5.84 9.29
N SER A 529 -9.66 -5.37 9.92
CA SER A 529 -9.84 -3.98 10.36
C SER A 529 -8.72 -3.46 11.27
N ASN A 530 -8.09 -4.37 12.03
CA ASN A 530 -7.01 -4.06 12.96
C ASN A 530 -5.62 -3.99 12.31
N PHE A 531 -5.46 -4.40 11.05
CA PHE A 531 -4.14 -4.39 10.40
C PHE A 531 -3.81 -3.00 9.83
N PRO A 532 -2.56 -2.52 9.98
CA PRO A 532 -2.14 -1.28 9.35
C PRO A 532 -2.30 -1.32 7.82
N ASP A 533 -2.80 -0.22 7.24
CA ASP A 533 -3.00 -0.04 5.79
C ASP A 533 -1.76 -0.44 4.95
N ALA A 534 -0.56 -0.14 5.46
CA ALA A 534 0.70 -0.46 4.78
C ALA A 534 0.97 -1.96 4.72
N VAL A 535 0.70 -2.70 5.80
CA VAL A 535 0.88 -4.15 5.87
C VAL A 535 -0.06 -4.82 4.89
N LEU A 536 -1.35 -4.45 4.89
CA LEU A 536 -2.34 -5.00 3.98
C LEU A 536 -1.98 -4.72 2.51
N ALA A 537 -1.51 -3.52 2.19
CA ALA A 537 -1.07 -3.18 0.83
C ALA A 537 0.12 -4.03 0.37
N THR A 538 1.11 -4.25 1.25
CA THR A 538 2.26 -5.12 0.96
C THR A 538 1.84 -6.56 0.78
N MET A 539 0.98 -7.09 1.66
CA MET A 539 0.47 -8.46 1.55
C MET A 539 -0.32 -8.65 0.26
N LYS A 540 -1.15 -7.69 -0.17
CA LYS A 540 -1.82 -7.75 -1.48
C LYS A 540 -0.86 -7.89 -2.63
N LEU A 541 0.15 -7.02 -2.66
CA LEU A 541 1.11 -6.99 -3.75
C LEU A 541 1.85 -8.33 -3.81
N LEU A 542 2.28 -8.83 -2.64
CA LEU A 542 2.95 -10.11 -2.53
C LEU A 542 2.04 -11.26 -3.00
N LEU A 543 0.81 -11.36 -2.50
CA LEU A 543 -0.14 -12.41 -2.90
C LEU A 543 -0.44 -12.37 -4.40
N LEU A 544 -0.63 -11.18 -4.98
CA LEU A 544 -0.86 -11.01 -6.40
C LEU A 544 0.35 -11.46 -7.23
N VAL A 545 1.56 -11.08 -6.81
CA VAL A 545 2.80 -11.50 -7.46
C VAL A 545 2.94 -13.02 -7.39
N LEU A 546 2.75 -13.62 -6.22
CA LEU A 546 2.82 -15.07 -6.03
C LEU A 546 1.81 -15.81 -6.93
N PHE A 547 0.54 -15.36 -6.97
CA PHE A 547 -0.48 -15.93 -7.86
C PHE A 547 -0.13 -15.84 -9.34
N THR A 548 0.53 -14.75 -9.76
CA THR A 548 0.96 -14.53 -11.15
C THR A 548 2.19 -15.39 -11.49
N LEU A 549 3.07 -15.61 -10.51
CA LEU A 549 4.25 -16.46 -10.68
C LEU A 549 3.92 -17.94 -10.73
N ASN A 550 2.71 -18.35 -10.32
CA ASN A 550 2.33 -19.76 -10.27
C ASN A 550 2.46 -20.48 -11.61
N SER A 551 2.02 -19.88 -12.71
CA SER A 551 2.14 -20.49 -14.04
C SER A 551 3.57 -20.37 -14.58
N THR A 552 4.20 -19.22 -14.34
CA THR A 552 5.52 -18.83 -14.87
C THR A 552 6.62 -19.74 -14.32
N GLN A 553 6.57 -20.06 -13.03
CA GLN A 553 7.56 -20.92 -12.40
C GLN A 553 7.60 -22.33 -13.01
N PHE A 554 6.47 -22.90 -13.44
CA PHE A 554 6.45 -24.25 -14.01
C PHE A 554 7.17 -24.27 -15.35
N CYS A 555 6.95 -23.23 -16.17
CA CYS A 555 7.71 -23.01 -17.40
C CYS A 555 9.20 -22.83 -17.11
N ALA A 556 9.54 -21.96 -16.17
CA ALA A 556 10.93 -21.67 -15.82
C ALA A 556 11.66 -22.94 -15.34
N ILE A 557 11.09 -23.67 -14.39
CA ILE A 557 11.68 -24.91 -13.87
C ILE A 557 11.81 -25.96 -14.97
N PHE A 558 10.80 -26.14 -15.82
CA PHE A 558 10.84 -27.10 -16.93
C PHE A 558 11.94 -26.79 -17.96
N ILE A 559 12.19 -25.52 -18.23
CA ILE A 559 13.22 -25.08 -19.19
C ILE A 559 14.60 -25.10 -18.54
N PHE A 560 14.77 -24.45 -17.39
CA PHE A 560 16.09 -24.21 -16.80
C PHE A 560 16.71 -25.43 -16.14
N MET A 561 15.90 -26.36 -15.61
CA MET A 561 16.44 -27.58 -15.00
C MET A 561 16.83 -28.64 -16.02
N ASN A 562 16.44 -28.48 -17.30
CA ASN A 562 16.81 -29.39 -18.37
C ASN A 562 17.76 -28.71 -19.36
N ALA A 563 19.04 -29.08 -19.32
CA ALA A 563 20.07 -28.50 -20.18
C ALA A 563 19.73 -28.57 -21.68
N THR A 564 19.06 -29.63 -22.14
CA THR A 564 18.64 -29.75 -23.54
C THR A 564 17.54 -28.75 -23.88
N HIS A 565 16.57 -28.55 -22.98
CA HIS A 565 15.52 -27.54 -23.18
C HIS A 565 16.09 -26.11 -23.13
N LEU A 566 17.03 -25.86 -22.22
CA LEU A 566 17.74 -24.60 -22.13
C LEU A 566 18.53 -24.30 -23.41
N GLN A 567 19.21 -25.31 -23.98
CA GLN A 567 19.93 -25.14 -25.24
C GLN A 567 18.98 -24.79 -26.39
N ILE A 568 17.84 -25.48 -26.48
CA ILE A 568 16.80 -25.15 -27.49
C ILE A 568 16.32 -23.71 -27.34
N LEU A 569 16.11 -23.23 -26.11
CA LEU A 569 15.73 -21.83 -25.86
C LEU A 569 16.82 -20.86 -26.34
N ILE A 570 18.09 -21.14 -26.01
CA ILE A 570 19.23 -20.32 -26.44
C ILE A 570 19.28 -20.26 -27.97
N ASP A 571 19.12 -21.40 -28.66
CA ASP A 571 19.15 -21.47 -30.12
C ASP A 571 18.01 -20.66 -30.75
N VAL A 572 16.79 -20.76 -30.20
CA VAL A 572 15.63 -19.95 -30.64
C VAL A 572 15.88 -18.46 -30.41
N MET A 573 16.39 -18.08 -29.24
CA MET A 573 16.72 -16.68 -28.95
C MET A 573 17.80 -16.13 -29.89
N GLN A 574 18.81 -16.93 -30.20
CA GLN A 574 19.84 -16.57 -31.17
C GLN A 574 19.26 -16.42 -32.58
N ALA A 575 18.34 -17.31 -33.01
CA ALA A 575 17.67 -17.20 -34.30
C ALA A 575 16.83 -15.92 -34.39
N ILE A 576 16.06 -15.59 -33.36
CA ILE A 576 15.30 -14.34 -33.27
C ILE A 576 16.23 -13.12 -33.33
N ARG A 577 17.34 -13.15 -32.57
CA ARG A 577 18.35 -12.09 -32.58
C ARG A 577 18.90 -11.88 -33.99
N ARG A 578 19.27 -12.95 -34.70
CA ARG A 578 19.75 -12.90 -36.09
C ARG A 578 18.70 -12.32 -37.04
N PHE A 579 17.43 -12.68 -36.87
CA PHE A 579 16.32 -12.12 -37.67
C PHE A 579 16.15 -10.61 -37.43
N VAL A 580 16.21 -10.17 -36.16
CA VAL A 580 16.11 -8.75 -35.80
C VAL A 580 17.33 -7.95 -36.28
N THR A 581 18.54 -8.51 -36.22
CA THR A 581 19.73 -7.82 -36.77
C THR A 581 19.67 -7.74 -38.29
N ASN A 582 19.25 -8.80 -38.98
CA ASN A 582 19.18 -8.82 -40.44
C ASN A 582 18.09 -7.90 -41.00
N SER A 583 16.96 -7.76 -40.29
CA SER A 583 15.89 -6.83 -40.69
C SER A 583 16.30 -5.36 -40.58
N LYS A 584 17.23 -5.00 -39.68
CA LYS A 584 17.80 -3.64 -39.59
C LYS A 584 18.84 -3.34 -40.66
N VAL A 585 19.48 -4.37 -41.22
CA VAL A 585 20.55 -4.23 -42.21
C VAL A 585 20.00 -4.24 -43.64
N ALA A 586 18.70 -4.46 -43.86
CA ALA A 586 18.08 -4.29 -45.17
C ALA A 586 18.25 -2.82 -45.62
N PRO A 587 19.10 -2.54 -46.63
CA PRO A 587 19.44 -1.17 -46.99
C PRO A 587 18.21 -0.47 -47.54
N ALA A 588 17.87 0.68 -46.95
CA ALA A 588 16.76 1.56 -47.36
C ALA A 588 16.91 2.17 -48.78
N GLY A 589 17.83 1.67 -49.60
CA GLY A 589 18.31 2.31 -50.82
C GLY A 589 17.98 1.63 -52.15
N ARG A 590 17.19 0.55 -52.19
CA ARG A 590 16.76 -0.04 -53.48
C ARG A 590 15.30 0.27 -53.80
N SER A 591 15.04 1.53 -54.12
CA SER A 591 13.97 1.94 -55.02
C SER A 591 14.22 1.25 -56.37
N ARG A 592 13.69 0.04 -56.55
CA ARG A 592 13.74 -0.69 -57.82
C ARG A 592 12.44 -0.42 -58.56
N THR A 593 12.45 0.65 -59.34
CA THR A 593 11.68 0.79 -60.57
C THR A 593 12.07 -0.37 -61.49
N SER A 594 11.40 -1.52 -61.34
CA SER A 594 11.51 -2.62 -62.29
C SER A 594 10.11 -3.10 -62.62
N LYS A 595 9.53 -2.45 -63.64
CA LYS A 595 8.48 -3.04 -64.47
C LYS A 595 9.04 -4.36 -65.01
N ARG A 596 8.65 -5.49 -64.42
CA ARG A 596 8.81 -6.80 -65.04
C ARG A 596 7.43 -7.26 -65.49
N GLN A 597 7.22 -7.19 -66.80
CA GLN A 597 6.15 -7.88 -67.51
C GLN A 597 6.17 -9.35 -67.09
N PHE A 598 5.07 -9.80 -66.49
CA PHE A 598 4.75 -11.21 -66.31
C PHE A 598 4.09 -11.69 -67.61
N SER A 599 4.87 -12.33 -68.49
CA SER A 599 4.31 -13.16 -69.56
C SER A 599 4.10 -14.56 -68.99
N ILE A 600 2.83 -14.90 -68.74
CA ILE A 600 2.40 -16.26 -68.39
C ILE A 600 2.42 -17.08 -69.67
N SER A 601 3.31 -18.06 -69.74
CA SER A 601 3.29 -19.14 -70.73
C SER A 601 2.68 -20.36 -70.06
N MET A 602 1.46 -20.72 -70.45
CA MET A 602 0.87 -22.03 -70.15
C MET A 602 1.45 -23.06 -71.12
N THR A 603 2.06 -24.10 -70.57
CA THR A 603 2.20 -25.44 -71.17
C THR A 603 2.07 -26.46 -70.06
#